data_AF-A0A923ETY8-F1
#
_entry.id   AF-A0A923ETY8-F1
#
_cell.length_a   1.000
_cell.length_b   1.000
_cell.length_c   1.000
_cell.angle_alpha   90.00
_cell.angle_beta   90.00
_cell.angle_gamma   90.00
#
_symmetry.space_group_name_H-M   'P 1'
#
loop_
_entity.id
_entity.type
_entity.pdbx_description
1 polymer ?
#
loop_
_entity_poly.entity_id
_entity_poly.type
_entity_poly.pdbx_seq_one_letter_code
_entity_poly.pdbx_strand_id
1 'polypeptide(L)'
;MTTPTAPAVPAAPQPGQQGVTDLLGHPLADHERALLEVYTGLVETLSRDDLPPCVAANLRAALAPVAVAVTDLGLRFEHLTDLGV
;
A
#
# COMPACT_ATOMS: atom_id res chain seq x y z
N MET A 1 -10.38 40.15 27.55
CA MET A 1 -9.23 39.72 26.71
C MET A 1 -9.15 38.21 26.80
N THR A 2 -9.74 37.50 25.83
CA THR A 2 -9.73 36.03 25.76
C THR A 2 -8.57 35.60 24.86
N THR A 3 -7.59 34.90 25.43
CA THR A 3 -6.47 34.32 24.68
C THR A 3 -6.98 33.12 23.85
N PRO A 4 -6.66 33.01 22.56
CA PRO A 4 -6.99 31.81 21.80
C PRO A 4 -6.07 30.65 22.19
N THR A 5 -6.66 29.54 22.64
CA THR A 5 -5.99 28.25 22.85
C THR A 5 -5.50 27.72 21.50
N ALA A 6 -4.20 27.49 21.38
CA ALA A 6 -3.60 26.82 20.23
C ALA A 6 -4.09 25.35 20.15
N PRO A 7 -4.33 24.79 18.96
CA PRO A 7 -4.67 23.38 18.82
C PRO A 7 -3.51 22.52 19.31
N ALA A 8 -3.82 21.50 20.11
CA ALA A 8 -2.85 20.54 20.59
C ALA A 8 -2.22 19.80 19.40
N VAL A 9 -0.89 19.84 19.30
CA VAL A 9 -0.13 19.00 18.39
C VAL A 9 -0.44 17.54 18.76
N PRO A 10 -0.92 16.69 17.83
CA PRO A 10 -1.13 15.29 18.14
C PRO A 10 0.18 14.66 18.58
N ALA A 11 0.12 13.91 19.68
CA ALA A 11 1.29 13.28 20.28
C ALA A 11 2.03 12.41 19.25
N ALA A 12 3.36 12.48 19.28
CA ALA A 12 4.21 11.62 18.47
C ALA A 12 3.81 10.13 18.66
N PRO A 13 3.81 9.31 17.59
CA PRO A 13 3.49 7.90 17.70
C PRO A 13 4.38 7.23 18.75
N GLN A 14 3.76 6.49 19.66
CA GLN A 14 4.49 5.79 20.71
C GLN A 14 5.21 4.57 20.11
N PRO A 15 6.51 4.33 20.42
CA PRO A 15 7.24 3.17 19.95
C PRO A 15 6.60 1.90 20.54
N GLY A 16 5.84 1.17 19.73
CA GLY A 16 5.12 -0.03 20.14
C GLY A 16 3.78 -0.26 19.44
N GLN A 17 3.19 0.78 18.84
CA GLN A 17 2.03 0.63 17.97
C GLN A 17 2.51 0.44 16.53
N GLN A 18 2.83 -0.79 16.12
CA GLN A 18 3.15 -1.07 14.72
C GLN A 18 1.86 -1.08 13.88
N GLY A 19 1.27 0.11 13.69
CA GLY A 19 0.29 0.33 12.63
C GLY A 19 1.02 0.29 11.30
N VAL A 20 0.43 -0.33 10.28
CA VAL A 20 0.92 -0.19 8.91
C VAL A 20 0.87 1.31 8.58
N THR A 21 2.03 1.90 8.31
CA THR A 21 2.15 3.29 7.87
C THR A 21 2.45 3.33 6.38
N ASP A 22 2.15 4.45 5.74
CA ASP A 22 2.67 4.77 4.41
C ASP A 22 4.20 4.99 4.47
N LEU A 23 4.80 5.31 3.32
CA LEU A 23 6.23 5.59 3.19
C LEU A 23 6.67 6.90 3.87
N LEU A 24 5.72 7.75 4.29
CA LEU A 24 5.95 9.00 5.00
C LEU A 24 5.76 8.86 6.52
N GLY A 25 5.37 7.68 7.00
CA GLY A 25 5.13 7.39 8.41
C GLY A 25 3.74 7.80 8.90
N HIS A 26 2.80 8.09 8.01
CA HIS A 26 1.41 8.34 8.36
C HIS A 26 0.64 7.03 8.51
N PRO A 27 -0.28 6.92 9.48
CA PRO A 27 -1.17 5.76 9.58
C PRO A 27 -2.01 5.62 8.31
N LEU A 28 -2.14 4.38 7.80
CA LEU A 28 -2.96 4.13 6.63
C LEU A 28 -4.45 4.37 6.91
N ALA A 29 -5.09 5.10 5.99
CA ALA A 29 -6.53 5.19 5.87
C ALA A 29 -7.13 3.85 5.40
N ASP A 30 -8.44 3.67 5.62
CA ASP A 30 -9.13 2.42 5.31
C ASP A 30 -9.02 2.03 3.82
N HIS A 31 -9.08 3.02 2.92
CA HIS A 31 -8.96 2.79 1.48
C HIS A 31 -7.54 2.42 1.05
N GLU A 32 -6.51 2.98 1.69
CA GLU A 32 -5.10 2.64 1.44
C GLU A 32 -4.80 1.21 1.87
N ARG A 33 -5.35 0.80 3.02
CA ARG A 33 -5.26 -0.58 3.50
C ARG A 33 -5.93 -1.56 2.54
N ALA A 34 -7.15 -1.26 2.11
CA ALA A 34 -7.88 -2.09 1.14
C ALA A 34 -7.11 -2.20 -0.20
N LEU A 35 -6.51 -1.10 -0.66
CA LEU A 35 -5.69 -1.12 -1.86
C LEU A 35 -4.44 -1.98 -1.69
N LEU A 36 -3.74 -1.88 -0.56
CA LEU A 36 -2.57 -2.71 -0.27
C LEU A 36 -2.92 -4.20 -0.14
N GLU A 37 -4.09 -4.55 0.39
CA GLU A 37 -4.57 -5.93 0.44
C GLU A 37 -4.74 -6.50 -0.98
N VAL A 38 -5.34 -5.74 -1.90
CA VAL A 38 -5.47 -6.14 -3.31
C VAL A 38 -4.10 -6.31 -3.97
N TYR A 39 -3.21 -5.31 -3.80
CA TYR A 39 -1.86 -5.37 -4.34
C TYR A 39 -1.09 -6.59 -3.85
N THR A 40 -1.09 -6.81 -2.53
CA THR A 40 -0.37 -7.93 -1.90
C THR A 40 -0.91 -9.26 -2.40
N GLY A 41 -2.23 -9.43 -2.46
CA GLY A 41 -2.86 -10.65 -2.98
C GLY A 41 -2.49 -10.94 -4.44
N LEU A 42 -2.40 -9.91 -5.29
CA LEU A 42 -1.97 -10.07 -6.68
C LEU A 42 -0.50 -10.53 -6.77
N VAL A 43 0.40 -9.89 -6.02
CA VAL A 43 1.84 -10.23 -5.99
C VAL A 43 2.06 -11.65 -5.46
N GLU A 44 1.42 -12.01 -4.34
CA GLU A 44 1.52 -13.34 -3.76
C GLU A 44 0.97 -14.42 -4.69
N THR A 45 -0.15 -14.14 -5.36
CA THR A 45 -0.72 -15.09 -6.32
C THR A 45 0.20 -15.27 -7.53
N LEU A 46 0.77 -14.19 -8.07
CA LEU A 46 1.71 -14.24 -9.19
C LEU A 46 3.04 -14.91 -8.85
N SER A 47 3.37 -15.04 -7.57
CA SER A 47 4.56 -15.77 -7.10
C SER A 47 4.41 -17.29 -7.13
N ARG A 48 3.23 -17.80 -7.54
CA ARG A 48 2.97 -19.23 -7.67
C ARG A 48 3.42 -19.77 -9.02
N ASP A 49 4.14 -20.89 -9.01
CA ASP A 49 4.61 -21.56 -10.22
C ASP A 49 3.54 -22.40 -10.95
N ASP A 50 2.36 -22.60 -10.34
CA ASP A 50 1.31 -23.51 -10.83
C ASP A 50 0.13 -22.80 -11.53
N LEU A 51 0.25 -21.51 -11.82
CA LEU A 51 -0.81 -20.76 -12.47
C LEU A 51 -0.96 -21.13 -13.96
N PRO A 52 -2.22 -21.33 -14.44
CA PRO A 52 -2.46 -21.39 -15.87
C PRO A 52 -1.98 -20.10 -16.56
N PRO A 53 -1.38 -20.18 -17.77
CA PRO A 53 -0.79 -19.00 -18.44
C PRO A 53 -1.76 -17.84 -18.63
N CYS A 54 -3.03 -18.14 -18.95
CA CYS A 54 -4.07 -17.11 -19.10
C CYS A 54 -4.37 -16.39 -17.79
N VAL A 55 -4.33 -17.09 -16.65
CA VAL A 55 -4.57 -16.48 -15.33
C VAL A 55 -3.41 -15.55 -15.00
N ALA A 56 -2.16 -16.02 -15.13
CA ALA A 56 -0.99 -15.19 -14.85
C ALA A 56 -0.94 -13.92 -15.72
N ALA A 57 -1.25 -14.02 -17.02
CA ALA A 57 -1.31 -12.87 -17.92
C ALA A 57 -2.34 -11.81 -17.46
N ASN A 58 -3.54 -12.23 -17.08
CA ASN A 58 -4.59 -11.31 -16.63
C ASN A 58 -4.29 -10.71 -15.26
N LEU A 59 -3.67 -11.47 -14.35
CA LEU A 59 -3.25 -10.95 -13.05
C LEU A 59 -2.14 -9.90 -13.19
N ARG A 60 -1.17 -10.08 -14.10
CA ARG A 60 -0.18 -9.05 -14.43
C ARG A 60 -0.82 -7.78 -14.98
N ALA A 61 -1.78 -7.94 -15.90
CA ALA A 61 -2.53 -6.82 -16.46
C ALA A 61 -3.33 -6.05 -15.39
N ALA A 62 -3.86 -6.74 -14.38
CA ALA A 62 -4.52 -6.11 -13.24
C ALA A 62 -3.54 -5.47 -12.24
N LEU A 63 -2.37 -6.08 -12.02
CA LEU A 63 -1.34 -5.59 -11.11
C LEU A 63 -0.78 -4.24 -11.57
N ALA A 64 -0.60 -4.03 -12.87
CA ALA A 64 -0.03 -2.79 -13.40
C ALA A 64 -0.76 -1.51 -12.92
N PRO A 65 -2.08 -1.33 -13.13
CA PRO A 65 -2.79 -0.14 -12.64
C PRO A 65 -2.89 -0.07 -11.10
N VAL A 66 -2.95 -1.22 -10.41
CA VAL A 66 -2.97 -1.25 -8.94
C VAL A 66 -1.64 -0.75 -8.37
N ALA A 67 -0.51 -1.18 -8.95
CA ALA A 67 0.81 -0.75 -8.54
C ALA A 67 1.05 0.75 -8.74
N VAL A 68 0.48 1.33 -9.80
CA VAL A 68 0.47 2.79 -9.99
C VAL A 68 -0.25 3.47 -8.83
N ALA A 69 -1.47 3.05 -8.49
CA ALA A 69 -2.21 3.65 -7.38
C ALA A 69 -1.49 3.51 -6.02
N VAL A 70 -0.87 2.35 -5.76
CA VAL A 70 -0.05 2.11 -4.55
C VAL A 70 1.15 3.06 -4.49
N THR A 71 1.79 3.30 -5.63
CA THR A 71 2.95 4.20 -5.73
C THR A 71 2.54 5.66 -5.60
N ASP A 72 1.47 6.08 -6.28
CA ASP A 72 0.96 7.45 -6.27
C ASP A 72 0.50 7.89 -4.86
N LEU A 73 -0.07 6.95 -4.09
CA LEU A 73 -0.42 7.16 -2.68
C LEU A 73 0.77 7.00 -1.72
N GLY A 74 1.97 6.69 -2.23
CA GLY A 74 3.16 6.55 -1.40
C GLY A 74 3.07 5.39 -0.41
N LEU A 75 2.40 4.30 -0.77
CA LEU A 75 2.16 3.16 0.14
C LEU A 75 3.31 2.15 0.08
N ARG A 76 3.75 1.80 -1.14
CA ARG A 76 4.92 0.94 -1.40
C ARG A 76 5.55 1.28 -2.74
N PHE A 77 6.84 0.94 -2.86
CA PHE A 77 7.59 1.05 -4.11
C PHE A 77 8.41 -0.22 -4.32
N GLU A 78 8.10 -0.97 -5.38
CA GLU A 78 8.78 -2.21 -5.75
C GLU A 78 9.00 -2.26 -7.26
N HIS A 79 10.13 -2.85 -7.68
CA HIS A 79 10.38 -3.11 -9.09
C HIS A 79 9.64 -4.40 -9.48
N LEU A 80 8.60 -4.29 -10.30
CA LEU A 80 7.76 -5.43 -10.70
C LEU A 80 8.33 -6.23 -11.88
N THR A 81 9.57 -5.95 -12.29
CA THR A 81 10.23 -6.61 -13.42
C THR A 81 10.32 -8.12 -13.23
N ASP A 82 10.49 -8.57 -11.99
CA ASP A 82 10.57 -10.00 -11.65
C ASP A 82 9.23 -10.72 -11.80
N LEU A 83 8.12 -9.97 -11.78
CA LEU A 83 6.77 -10.48 -12.04
C LEU A 83 6.38 -10.35 -13.51
N GLY A 84 7.24 -9.82 -14.38
CA GLY A 84 6.96 -9.63 -15.81
C GLY A 84 5.89 -8.57 -16.10
N VAL A 85 5.80 -7.55 -15.24
CA VAL A 85 4.97 -6.35 -15.42
C VAL A 85 5.83 -5.20 -15.93
#